data_AF-A0AB74INR0-F1
#
_entry.id   AF-A0AB74INR0-F1
#
_cell.length_a   1.000
_cell.length_b   1.000
_cell.length_c   1.000
_cell.angle_alpha   90.00
_cell.angle_beta   90.00
_cell.angle_gamma   90.00
#
_symmetry.space_group_name_H-M   'P 1'
#
loop_
_entity.id
_entity.type
_entity.pdbx_description
1 polymer ?
#
loop_
_entity_poly.entity_id
_entity_poly.type
_entity_poly.pdbx_seq_one_letter_code
_entity_poly.pdbx_strand_id
1 'polypeptide(L)'
;MDSLLEELERMSVNAIDSFLDDVSEDDIKRWQTLFTMGHEEAKDKIQRYREDIDRQRFSDELWHDIQASKELEGHDRESCEYDLFRHSRVKSAISPAPASHSSNTLRGLILGGPLATPEHIQSIAGLTKPPTTTTAESSDPATSSTFCYITATEEHLILQGLLNLNISYEPNFITINMASKDLQPTSASPTLGIKEPTLPQHRPDKSTDLILQHQYPVYYFFYGTLAEPEILARVLELGEQVPVLQKAYVKGAEIKMVGRYKALVDSDVEARVDGWAFLVESEEQELKLRVYETRMYEVVRCDVWLVGEGGVVKGLTFRAAI
;
A
#
# COMPACT_ATOMS: atom_id res chain seq x y z
N MET A 1 18.50 -6.92 -15.25
CA MET A 1 17.49 -7.85 -14.69
C MET A 1 17.81 -8.14 -13.23
N ASP A 2 19.10 -8.23 -12.85
CA ASP A 2 19.54 -8.47 -11.46
C ASP A 2 19.28 -7.30 -10.49
N SER A 3 19.42 -6.05 -10.94
CA SER A 3 19.24 -4.84 -10.09
C SER A 3 17.85 -4.69 -9.48
N LEU A 4 16.79 -5.20 -10.14
CA LEU A 4 15.42 -5.10 -9.66
C LEU A 4 15.10 -6.22 -8.65
N LEU A 5 15.71 -7.40 -8.83
CA LEU A 5 15.60 -8.49 -7.87
C LEU A 5 16.31 -8.17 -6.55
N GLU A 6 17.51 -7.57 -6.62
CA GLU A 6 18.26 -7.09 -5.45
C GLU A 6 17.51 -5.99 -4.69
N GLU A 7 16.79 -5.12 -5.42
CA GLU A 7 15.96 -4.06 -4.83
C GLU A 7 14.73 -4.63 -4.10
N LEU A 8 14.05 -5.60 -4.69
CA LEU A 8 12.93 -6.30 -4.06
C LEU A 8 13.37 -7.12 -2.85
N GLU A 9 14.51 -7.81 -2.95
CA GLU A 9 15.09 -8.55 -1.82
C GLU A 9 15.40 -7.58 -0.67
N ARG A 10 16.01 -6.43 -0.96
CA ARG A 10 16.28 -5.36 0.01
C ARG A 10 14.99 -4.84 0.66
N MET A 11 13.98 -4.50 -0.13
CA MET A 11 12.70 -4.00 0.37
C MET A 11 11.97 -5.06 1.22
N SER A 12 12.08 -6.34 0.85
CA SER A 12 11.47 -7.44 1.60
C SER A 12 12.10 -7.62 2.98
N VAL A 13 13.43 -7.49 3.08
CA VAL A 13 14.16 -7.55 4.36
C VAL A 13 13.79 -6.36 5.24
N ASN A 14 13.71 -5.16 4.67
CA ASN A 14 13.31 -3.95 5.40
C ASN A 14 11.86 -4.04 5.91
N ALA A 15 10.96 -4.58 5.11
CA ALA A 15 9.56 -4.78 5.50
C ALA A 15 9.44 -5.76 6.68
N ILE A 16 10.23 -6.83 6.73
CA ILE A 16 10.20 -7.80 7.84
C ILE A 16 10.69 -7.15 9.16
N ASP A 17 11.76 -6.36 9.08
CA ASP A 17 12.36 -5.65 10.22
C ASP A 17 11.41 -4.61 10.83
N SER A 18 10.63 -3.92 9.98
CA SER A 18 9.64 -2.90 10.39
C SER A 18 8.53 -3.44 11.30
N PHE A 19 8.29 -4.75 11.33
CA PHE A 19 7.19 -5.36 12.12
C PHE A 19 7.64 -6.08 13.38
N LEU A 20 8.96 -6.25 13.60
CA LEU A 20 9.47 -7.14 14.66
C LEU A 20 10.27 -6.45 15.77
N ASP A 21 10.77 -5.23 15.57
CA ASP A 21 11.70 -4.61 16.51
C ASP A 21 11.14 -3.36 17.22
N ASP A 22 10.76 -3.55 18.48
CA ASP A 22 10.61 -2.46 19.43
C ASP A 22 11.95 -1.71 19.60
N VAL A 23 11.91 -0.38 19.65
CA VAL A 23 13.11 0.45 19.84
C VAL A 23 13.69 0.21 21.24
N SER A 24 14.90 -0.36 21.31
CA SER A 24 15.58 -0.63 22.58
C SER A 24 16.09 0.67 23.22
N GLU A 25 16.08 0.73 24.56
CA GLU A 25 16.68 1.85 25.30
C GLU A 25 18.18 2.01 25.04
N ASP A 26 18.87 0.93 24.66
CA ASP A 26 20.29 0.99 24.30
C ASP A 26 20.49 1.67 22.93
N ASP A 27 19.57 1.47 21.98
CA ASP A 27 19.58 2.13 20.67
C ASP A 27 19.32 3.62 20.83
N ILE A 28 18.35 3.98 21.68
CA ILE A 28 18.02 5.38 21.99
C ILE A 28 19.24 6.09 22.57
N LYS A 29 19.88 5.54 23.60
CA LYS A 29 21.08 6.14 24.21
C LYS A 29 22.22 6.30 23.21
N ARG A 30 22.40 5.32 22.33
CA ARG A 30 23.41 5.39 21.26
C ARG A 30 23.12 6.56 20.32
N TRP A 31 21.90 6.67 19.82
CA TRP A 31 21.50 7.74 18.90
C TRP A 31 21.52 9.14 19.54
N GLN A 32 21.14 9.26 20.81
CA GLN A 32 21.29 10.51 21.57
C GLN A 32 22.75 10.97 21.63
N THR A 33 23.68 10.03 21.84
CA THR A 33 25.11 10.31 21.95
C THR A 33 25.72 10.66 20.58
N LEU A 34 25.40 9.88 19.54
CA LEU A 34 25.98 10.05 18.19
C LEU A 34 25.47 11.30 17.47
N PHE A 35 24.18 11.59 17.59
CA PHE A 35 23.54 12.64 16.79
C PHE A 35 23.12 13.88 17.58
N THR A 36 23.47 13.93 18.88
CA THR A 36 23.15 15.05 19.78
C THR A 36 21.66 15.41 19.75
N MET A 37 20.80 14.48 20.18
CA MET A 37 19.34 14.61 20.14
C MET A 37 18.67 14.21 21.46
N GLY A 38 17.42 14.64 21.64
CA GLY A 38 16.61 14.28 22.80
C GLY A 38 16.20 12.79 22.80
N HIS A 39 15.75 12.27 23.94
CA HIS A 39 15.34 10.85 24.08
C HIS A 39 14.17 10.52 23.16
N GLU A 40 13.09 11.31 23.24
CA GLU A 40 11.93 11.17 22.36
C GLU A 40 12.27 11.38 20.89
N GLU A 41 13.16 12.34 20.59
CA GLU A 41 13.60 12.61 19.21
C GLU A 41 14.40 11.44 18.63
N ALA A 42 15.27 10.81 19.43
CA ALA A 42 16.01 9.62 19.03
C ALA A 42 15.07 8.43 18.77
N LYS A 43 14.15 8.17 19.70
CA LYS A 43 13.18 7.09 19.58
C LYS A 43 12.34 7.21 18.31
N ASP A 44 11.77 8.38 18.09
CA ASP A 44 10.93 8.69 16.93
C ASP A 44 11.71 8.66 15.61
N LYS A 45 13.00 9.04 15.61
CA LYS A 45 13.86 8.91 14.43
C LYS A 45 14.23 7.46 14.11
N ILE A 46 14.55 6.65 15.12
CA ILE A 46 14.82 5.22 14.95
C ILE A 46 13.56 4.55 14.39
N GLN A 47 12.40 4.83 14.98
CA GLN A 47 11.13 4.26 14.54
C GLN A 47 10.82 4.61 13.07
N ARG A 48 10.88 5.89 12.70
CA ARG A 48 10.67 6.28 11.29
C ARG A 48 11.69 5.68 10.34
N TYR A 49 12.94 5.54 10.76
CA TYR A 49 13.96 4.91 9.93
C TYR A 49 13.68 3.41 9.74
N ARG A 50 13.21 2.72 10.78
CA ARG A 50 12.80 1.31 10.71
C ARG A 50 11.54 1.09 9.87
N GLU A 51 10.63 2.06 9.85
CA GLU A 51 9.41 2.06 9.02
C GLU A 51 9.68 2.41 7.54
N ASP A 52 10.83 3.01 7.21
CA ASP A 52 11.23 3.30 5.82
C ASP A 52 11.67 2.01 5.12
N ILE A 53 10.75 1.41 4.36
CA ILE A 53 10.98 0.17 3.60
C ILE A 53 11.97 0.40 2.45
N ASP A 54 12.09 1.65 1.99
CA ASP A 54 13.03 2.03 0.94
C ASP A 54 14.41 2.40 1.51
N ARG A 55 14.63 2.22 2.83
CA ARG A 55 15.92 2.53 3.45
C ARG A 55 17.03 1.72 2.80
N GLN A 56 18.12 2.42 2.52
CA GLN A 56 19.31 1.80 1.97
C GLN A 56 20.10 1.16 3.12
N ARG A 57 20.53 -0.08 2.95
CA ARG A 57 21.34 -0.82 3.93
C ARG A 57 22.68 -1.18 3.32
N PHE A 58 23.71 -1.33 4.14
CA PHE A 58 24.95 -1.93 3.69
C PHE A 58 24.72 -3.40 3.33
N SER A 59 25.47 -3.91 2.36
CA SER A 59 25.58 -5.37 2.21
C SER A 59 26.31 -5.95 3.42
N ASP A 60 26.10 -7.24 3.71
CA ASP A 60 26.79 -7.90 4.82
C ASP A 60 28.31 -7.88 4.66
N GLU A 61 28.78 -8.02 3.41
CA GLU A 61 30.21 -7.95 3.07
C GLU A 61 30.78 -6.55 3.33
N LEU A 62 30.08 -5.50 2.89
CA LEU A 62 30.49 -4.11 3.13
C LEU A 62 30.46 -3.75 4.62
N TRP A 63 29.45 -4.20 5.36
CA TRP A 63 29.39 -3.97 6.80
C TRP A 63 30.56 -4.66 7.51
N HIS A 64 30.87 -5.91 7.16
CA HIS A 64 31.98 -6.64 7.77
C HIS A 64 33.32 -5.91 7.64
N ASP A 65 33.57 -5.29 6.49
CA ASP A 65 34.80 -4.54 6.22
C ASP A 65 34.92 -3.24 7.02
N ILE A 66 33.80 -2.58 7.33
CA ILE A 66 33.79 -1.27 8.01
C ILE A 66 33.41 -1.33 9.49
N GLN A 67 32.85 -2.45 9.96
CA GLN A 67 32.27 -2.63 11.29
C GLN A 67 33.26 -2.23 12.39
N ALA A 68 34.48 -2.75 12.36
CA ALA A 68 35.47 -2.50 13.42
C ALA A 68 35.84 -1.02 13.57
N SER A 69 35.87 -0.27 12.45
CA SER A 69 36.13 1.17 12.48
C SER A 69 34.93 1.95 13.01
N LYS A 70 33.72 1.55 12.61
CA LYS A 70 32.48 2.25 12.94
C LYS A 70 32.01 2.00 14.37
N GLU A 71 32.20 0.80 14.90
CA GLU A 71 31.96 0.51 16.32
C GLU A 71 32.92 1.26 17.23
N LEU A 72 34.14 1.55 16.78
CA LEU A 72 35.10 2.38 17.53
C LEU A 72 34.69 3.86 17.59
N GLU A 73 33.92 4.33 16.60
CA GLU A 73 33.23 5.63 16.58
C GLU A 73 31.90 5.59 17.35
N GLY A 74 31.51 4.43 17.89
CA GLY A 74 30.28 4.22 18.66
C GLY A 74 29.05 3.85 17.83
N HIS A 75 29.19 3.79 16.50
CA HIS A 75 28.12 3.41 15.59
C HIS A 75 27.90 1.89 15.59
N ASP A 76 26.64 1.50 15.55
CA ASP A 76 26.20 0.19 15.05
C ASP A 76 25.83 0.28 13.56
N ARG A 77 25.43 -0.84 12.96
CA ARG A 77 25.07 -0.89 11.55
C ARG A 77 23.98 0.11 11.20
N GLU A 78 22.92 0.17 12.00
CA GLU A 78 21.75 1.01 11.76
C GLU A 78 22.08 2.51 11.86
N SER A 79 22.77 2.93 12.93
CA SER A 79 23.20 4.33 13.10
C SER A 79 24.23 4.74 12.06
N CYS A 80 25.11 3.84 11.62
CA CYS A 80 26.08 4.13 10.55
C CYS A 80 25.37 4.31 9.19
N GLU A 81 24.41 3.45 8.87
CA GLU A 81 23.59 3.57 7.65
C GLU A 81 22.78 4.88 7.68
N TYR A 82 22.09 5.15 8.80
CA TYR A 82 21.31 6.36 8.98
C TYR A 82 22.16 7.63 8.77
N ASP A 83 23.35 7.70 9.37
CA ASP A 83 24.24 8.85 9.25
C ASP A 83 24.68 9.09 7.80
N LEU A 84 25.13 8.02 7.13
CA LEU A 84 25.66 8.09 5.77
C LEU A 84 24.57 8.47 4.75
N PHE A 85 23.39 7.85 4.83
CA PHE A 85 22.29 8.09 3.89
C PHE A 85 21.52 9.38 4.18
N ARG A 86 21.53 9.86 5.44
CA ARG A 86 21.05 11.21 5.77
C ARG A 86 21.89 12.28 5.07
N HIS A 87 23.21 12.10 5.00
CA HIS A 87 24.10 13.03 4.32
C HIS A 87 23.98 12.97 2.77
N SER A 88 23.53 11.86 2.19
CA SER A 88 23.31 11.76 0.73
C SER A 88 22.03 12.47 0.25
N ARG A 89 20.95 12.45 1.06
CA ARG A 89 19.67 13.11 0.72
C ARG A 89 19.76 14.65 0.64
N VAL A 90 20.86 15.27 1.09
CA VAL A 90 21.07 16.74 1.04
C VAL A 90 21.62 17.23 -0.32
N LYS A 91 21.87 16.37 -1.32
CA LYS A 91 22.37 16.80 -2.65
C LYS A 91 21.69 16.14 -3.86
N SER A 92 20.37 15.99 -3.84
CA SER A 92 19.60 15.84 -5.09
C SER A 92 18.56 16.95 -5.21
N ALA A 93 19.03 18.15 -5.52
CA ALA A 93 18.22 19.23 -6.07
C ALA A 93 18.12 19.06 -7.60
N ILE A 94 17.73 17.87 -8.06
CA ILE A 94 17.24 17.67 -9.41
C ILE A 94 15.73 17.51 -9.25
N SER A 95 15.00 18.56 -9.63
CA SER A 95 13.55 18.52 -9.74
C SER A 95 13.15 17.25 -10.49
N PRO A 96 12.30 16.38 -9.91
CA PRO A 96 11.69 15.33 -10.69
C PRO A 96 10.90 16.02 -11.81
N ALA A 97 11.12 15.56 -13.05
CA ALA A 97 10.17 15.78 -14.14
C ALA A 97 8.77 15.43 -13.63
N PRO A 98 7.70 16.11 -14.09
CA PRO A 98 6.36 15.94 -13.54
C PRO A 98 5.95 14.48 -13.72
N ALA A 99 6.10 13.69 -12.65
CA ALA A 99 5.42 12.43 -12.52
C ALA A 99 3.93 12.79 -12.63
N SER A 100 3.25 12.18 -13.58
CA SER A 100 1.81 12.26 -13.71
C SER A 100 1.21 12.08 -12.31
N HIS A 101 0.58 13.13 -11.78
CA HIS A 101 -0.10 13.07 -10.51
C HIS A 101 -1.07 11.89 -10.55
N SER A 102 -0.76 10.81 -9.85
CA SER A 102 -1.73 9.77 -9.56
C SER A 102 -2.76 10.40 -8.63
N SER A 103 -3.86 10.86 -9.20
CA SER A 103 -5.00 11.45 -8.48
C SER A 103 -5.70 10.47 -7.52
N ASN A 104 -5.22 9.24 -7.40
CA ASN A 104 -5.84 8.13 -6.68
C ASN A 104 -5.14 7.76 -5.35
N THR A 105 -4.20 8.56 -4.85
CA THR A 105 -3.65 8.34 -3.52
C THR A 105 -4.72 8.67 -2.47
N LEU A 106 -5.27 7.64 -1.84
CA LEU A 106 -6.21 7.77 -0.73
C LEU A 106 -5.45 8.02 0.57
N ARG A 107 -5.91 8.99 1.33
CA ARG A 107 -5.36 9.44 2.60
C ARG A 107 -6.46 9.42 3.66
N GLY A 108 -6.06 9.16 4.89
CA GLY A 108 -6.91 9.27 6.05
C GLY A 108 -6.74 10.65 6.64
N LEU A 109 -7.83 11.37 6.87
CA LEU A 109 -7.84 12.58 7.68
C LEU A 109 -8.43 12.25 9.04
N ILE A 110 -7.68 12.50 10.11
CA ILE A 110 -8.21 12.42 11.48
C ILE A 110 -9.17 13.59 11.68
N LEU A 111 -10.42 13.29 12.04
CA LEU A 111 -11.43 14.29 12.32
C LEU A 111 -11.12 14.99 13.65
N GLY A 112 -11.08 16.32 13.62
CA GLY A 112 -10.80 17.13 14.80
C GLY A 112 -11.02 18.61 14.55
N GLY A 113 -11.24 19.37 15.62
CA GLY A 113 -11.42 20.83 15.56
C GLY A 113 -12.48 21.27 14.53
N PRO A 114 -12.13 22.17 13.58
CA PRO A 114 -13.06 22.67 12.55
C PRO A 114 -13.39 21.62 11.47
N LEU A 115 -12.69 20.49 11.43
CA LEU A 115 -12.92 19.35 10.53
C LEU A 115 -13.53 18.15 11.28
N ALA A 116 -14.26 18.38 12.37
CA ALA A 116 -14.82 17.31 13.19
C ALA A 116 -15.95 16.50 12.52
N THR A 117 -16.56 17.01 11.45
CA THR A 117 -17.64 16.31 10.74
C THR A 117 -17.44 16.32 9.23
N PRO A 118 -17.93 15.28 8.52
CA PRO A 118 -17.84 15.19 7.05
C PRO A 118 -18.50 16.37 6.34
N GLU A 119 -19.54 16.94 6.93
CA GLU A 119 -20.26 18.11 6.39
C GLU A 119 -19.42 19.39 6.48
N HIS A 120 -18.63 19.54 7.55
CA HIS A 120 -17.69 20.66 7.64
C HIS A 120 -16.57 20.54 6.62
N ILE A 121 -16.06 19.31 6.41
CA ILE A 121 -15.07 19.04 5.35
C ILE A 121 -15.67 19.36 3.98
N GLN A 122 -16.90 18.92 3.72
CA GLN A 122 -17.61 19.22 2.48
C GLN A 122 -17.73 20.73 2.25
N SER A 123 -18.12 21.49 3.27
CA SER A 123 -18.28 22.94 3.20
C SER A 123 -16.95 23.67 2.94
N ILE A 124 -15.89 23.27 3.66
CA ILE A 124 -14.56 23.91 3.58
C ILE A 124 -13.90 23.61 2.23
N ALA A 125 -13.99 22.37 1.76
CA ALA A 125 -13.35 21.92 0.52
C ALA A 125 -14.24 22.06 -0.73
N GLY A 126 -15.51 22.47 -0.58
CA GLY A 126 -16.46 22.62 -1.68
C GLY A 126 -16.80 21.29 -2.38
N LEU A 127 -16.84 20.18 -1.65
CA LEU A 127 -17.04 18.85 -2.23
C LEU A 127 -18.51 18.62 -2.63
N THR A 128 -18.73 17.92 -3.74
CA THR A 128 -20.09 17.58 -4.21
C THR A 128 -20.80 16.55 -3.33
N LYS A 129 -20.04 15.74 -2.58
CA LYS A 129 -20.53 14.73 -1.64
C LYS A 129 -19.64 14.74 -0.38
N PRO A 130 -20.18 14.40 0.80
CA PRO A 130 -19.37 14.25 2.00
C PRO A 130 -18.42 13.04 1.89
N PRO A 131 -17.18 13.14 2.40
CA PRO A 131 -16.22 12.04 2.37
C PRO A 131 -16.67 10.88 3.28
N THR A 132 -16.37 9.65 2.85
CA THR A 132 -16.71 8.44 3.60
C THR A 132 -15.94 8.40 4.92
N THR A 133 -16.67 8.17 6.01
CA THR A 133 -16.13 8.18 7.37
C THR A 133 -16.12 6.77 7.94
N THR A 134 -15.04 6.42 8.63
CA THR A 134 -14.95 5.18 9.39
C THR A 134 -14.47 5.50 10.80
N THR A 135 -15.11 4.87 11.77
CA THR A 135 -14.77 5.03 13.19
C THR A 135 -13.88 3.86 13.60
N ALA A 136 -12.65 4.15 14.05
CA ALA A 136 -11.87 3.14 14.76
C ALA A 136 -12.39 3.06 16.20
N GLU A 137 -13.00 1.92 16.55
CA GLU A 137 -13.34 1.61 17.92
C GLU A 137 -12.06 1.25 18.69
N SER A 138 -11.69 2.10 19.65
CA SER A 138 -10.69 1.80 20.66
C SER A 138 -11.38 1.15 21.86
N SER A 139 -10.68 0.23 22.54
CA SER A 139 -11.12 -0.37 23.81
C SER A 139 -11.36 0.66 24.93
N ASP A 140 -10.88 1.89 24.75
CA ASP A 140 -11.09 3.01 25.67
C ASP A 140 -11.89 4.13 24.96
N PRO A 141 -13.11 4.49 25.43
CA PRO A 141 -13.96 5.50 24.79
C PRO A 141 -13.31 6.88 24.71
N ALA A 142 -12.29 7.17 25.52
CA ALA A 142 -11.56 8.44 25.51
C ALA A 142 -10.53 8.59 24.36
N THR A 143 -10.23 7.51 23.61
CA THR A 143 -9.23 7.51 22.52
C THR A 143 -9.80 7.13 21.16
N SER A 144 -11.12 6.99 21.04
CA SER A 144 -11.78 6.76 19.75
C SER A 144 -11.51 7.94 18.81
N SER A 145 -10.73 7.68 17.76
CA SER A 145 -10.41 8.68 16.73
C SER A 145 -11.21 8.33 15.48
N THR A 146 -12.04 9.26 15.03
CA THR A 146 -12.79 9.09 13.79
C THR A 146 -11.94 9.59 12.63
N PHE A 147 -11.87 8.82 11.55
CA PHE A 147 -11.13 9.22 10.37
C PHE A 147 -12.04 9.21 9.15
N CYS A 148 -11.72 10.05 8.17
CA CYS A 148 -12.37 10.02 6.86
C CYS A 148 -11.34 9.75 5.77
N TYR A 149 -11.81 9.10 4.72
CA TYR A 149 -11.01 8.82 3.54
C TYR A 149 -11.14 10.00 2.58
N ILE A 150 -10.00 10.56 2.16
CA ILE A 150 -9.91 11.64 1.19
C ILE A 150 -8.84 11.33 0.14
N THR A 151 -9.02 11.81 -1.07
CA THR A 151 -8.03 11.76 -2.14
C THR A 151 -7.00 12.87 -2.00
N ALA A 152 -5.85 12.75 -2.67
CA ALA A 152 -4.85 13.82 -2.74
C ALA A 152 -5.42 15.14 -3.30
N THR A 153 -6.42 15.07 -4.19
CA THR A 153 -7.13 16.26 -4.69
C THR A 153 -8.01 16.90 -3.63
N GLU A 154 -8.72 16.10 -2.84
CA GLU A 154 -9.57 16.59 -1.75
C GLU A 154 -8.75 17.18 -0.62
N GLU A 155 -7.60 16.58 -0.28
CA GLU A 155 -6.63 17.17 0.66
C GLU A 155 -6.23 18.59 0.24
N HIS A 156 -5.87 18.78 -1.03
CA HIS A 156 -5.49 20.10 -1.54
C HIS A 156 -6.63 21.11 -1.38
N LEU A 157 -7.87 20.70 -1.70
CA LEU A 157 -9.05 21.55 -1.54
C LEU A 157 -9.33 21.89 -0.07
N ILE A 158 -9.13 20.95 0.85
CA ILE A 158 -9.28 21.18 2.30
C ILE A 158 -8.26 22.21 2.78
N LEU A 159 -6.99 22.03 2.43
CA LEU A 159 -5.93 22.97 2.81
C LEU A 159 -6.19 24.37 2.23
N GLN A 160 -6.61 24.44 0.97
CA GLN A 160 -6.98 25.71 0.33
C GLN A 160 -8.19 26.36 1.01
N GLY A 161 -9.20 25.58 1.37
CA GLY A 161 -10.39 26.05 2.09
C GLY A 161 -10.06 26.63 3.47
N LEU A 162 -9.20 25.97 4.23
CA LEU A 162 -8.74 26.45 5.54
C LEU A 162 -7.98 27.78 5.43
N LEU A 163 -7.11 27.91 4.42
CA LEU A 163 -6.41 29.15 4.13
C LEU A 163 -7.38 30.29 3.75
N ASN A 164 -8.36 30.01 2.88
CA ASN A 164 -9.35 31.00 2.45
C ASN A 164 -10.23 31.50 3.60
N LEU A 165 -10.54 30.62 4.56
CA LEU A 165 -11.33 30.95 5.75
C LEU A 165 -10.49 31.49 6.91
N ASN A 166 -9.17 31.61 6.71
CA ASN A 166 -8.22 32.14 7.70
C ASN A 166 -8.24 31.33 9.02
N ILE A 167 -8.52 30.03 8.93
CA ILE A 167 -8.61 29.11 10.07
C ILE A 167 -7.21 28.59 10.37
N SER A 168 -6.68 28.94 11.55
CA SER A 168 -5.41 28.41 12.05
C SER A 168 -5.62 27.00 12.63
N TYR A 169 -5.69 26.01 11.75
CA TYR A 169 -5.80 24.59 12.10
C TYR A 169 -4.90 23.78 11.16
N GLU A 170 -4.10 22.88 11.74
CA GLU A 170 -3.21 21.98 11.00
C GLU A 170 -3.83 20.57 10.97
N PRO A 171 -4.38 20.12 9.83
CA PRO A 171 -5.03 18.82 9.75
C PRO A 171 -4.00 17.68 9.78
N ASN A 172 -4.32 16.60 10.49
CA ASN A 172 -3.48 15.39 10.52
C ASN A 172 -3.90 14.43 9.42
N PHE A 173 -3.09 14.39 8.36
CA PHE A 173 -3.30 13.48 7.26
C PHE A 173 -2.35 12.28 7.34
N ILE A 174 -2.88 11.09 7.14
CA ILE A 174 -2.17 9.81 7.17
C ILE A 174 -2.26 9.20 5.78
N THR A 175 -1.16 8.67 5.26
CA THR A 175 -1.18 7.92 4.01
C THR A 175 -1.76 6.53 4.26
N ILE A 176 -2.75 6.13 3.47
CA ILE A 176 -3.36 4.81 3.63
C ILE A 176 -2.63 3.83 2.73
N ASN A 177 -1.99 2.86 3.37
CA ASN A 177 -1.36 1.75 2.68
C ASN A 177 -2.46 0.84 2.12
N MET A 178 -2.82 1.05 0.85
CA MET A 178 -3.77 0.19 0.13
C MET A 178 -3.21 -0.19 -1.24
N ALA A 179 -3.68 -1.32 -1.76
CA ALA A 179 -3.31 -1.77 -3.09
C ALA A 179 -3.76 -0.75 -4.14
N SER A 180 -2.88 -0.43 -5.09
CA SER A 180 -3.23 0.50 -6.17
C SER A 180 -4.25 -0.14 -7.12
N LYS A 181 -5.06 0.67 -7.80
CA LYS A 181 -5.97 0.21 -8.86
C LYS A 181 -6.04 1.31 -9.91
N ASP A 182 -5.45 1.07 -11.07
CA ASP A 182 -5.42 2.03 -12.18
C ASP A 182 -5.69 1.33 -13.52
N LEU A 183 -6.94 0.87 -13.66
CA LEU A 183 -7.41 0.13 -14.82
C LEU A 183 -7.63 1.07 -16.01
N GLN A 184 -6.74 1.01 -16.99
CA GLN A 184 -6.83 1.86 -18.17
C GLN A 184 -8.07 1.50 -19.01
N PRO A 185 -8.89 2.46 -19.46
CA PRO A 185 -10.10 2.17 -20.22
C PRO A 185 -9.81 1.81 -21.68
N THR A 186 -8.68 2.24 -22.23
CA THR A 186 -8.31 2.12 -23.65
C THR A 186 -7.21 1.09 -23.93
N SER A 187 -6.77 0.37 -22.90
CA SER A 187 -5.67 -0.59 -22.94
C SER A 187 -5.98 -1.72 -21.98
N ALA A 188 -5.43 -2.92 -22.24
CA ALA A 188 -5.49 -4.01 -21.28
C ALA A 188 -4.74 -3.70 -19.96
N SER A 189 -4.01 -2.60 -19.83
CA SER A 189 -3.18 -2.33 -18.66
C SER A 189 -4.01 -2.00 -17.41
N PRO A 190 -3.65 -2.53 -16.23
CA PRO A 190 -2.82 -3.71 -16.01
C PRO A 190 -3.63 -5.01 -16.17
N THR A 191 -3.02 -6.05 -16.76
CA THR A 191 -3.59 -7.41 -16.88
C THR A 191 -2.51 -8.44 -16.55
N LEU A 192 -2.87 -9.40 -15.71
CA LEU A 192 -2.03 -10.53 -15.30
C LEU A 192 -1.59 -11.36 -16.51
N GLY A 193 -0.30 -11.70 -16.57
CA GLY A 193 0.30 -12.52 -17.63
C GLY A 193 0.54 -11.79 -18.96
N ILE A 194 0.29 -10.48 -19.03
CA ILE A 194 0.59 -9.66 -20.21
C ILE A 194 1.72 -8.69 -19.87
N LYS A 195 2.92 -8.93 -20.43
CA LYS A 195 4.10 -8.08 -20.20
C LYS A 195 3.93 -6.64 -20.69
N GLU A 196 3.29 -6.47 -21.85
CA GLU A 196 3.20 -5.17 -22.53
C GLU A 196 1.75 -4.83 -22.88
N PRO A 197 0.88 -4.62 -21.88
CA PRO A 197 -0.56 -4.50 -22.07
C PRO A 197 -0.98 -3.16 -22.73
N THR A 198 -0.04 -2.25 -22.92
CA THR A 198 -0.22 -0.97 -23.60
C THR A 198 0.02 -1.06 -25.11
N LEU A 199 0.60 -2.16 -25.62
CA LEU A 199 0.85 -2.32 -27.06
C LEU A 199 -0.46 -2.38 -27.86
N PRO A 200 -0.47 -1.87 -29.11
CA PRO A 200 -1.69 -1.79 -29.92
C PRO A 200 -2.40 -3.13 -30.13
N GLN A 201 -1.66 -4.24 -30.16
CA GLN A 201 -2.20 -5.59 -30.30
C GLN A 201 -3.03 -6.07 -29.11
N HIS A 202 -2.88 -5.43 -27.94
CA HIS A 202 -3.66 -5.69 -26.72
C HIS A 202 -4.73 -4.62 -26.49
N ARG A 203 -4.95 -3.73 -27.47
CA ARG A 203 -6.07 -2.80 -27.42
C ARG A 203 -7.37 -3.58 -27.56
N PRO A 204 -8.35 -3.37 -26.67
CA PRO A 204 -9.63 -4.05 -26.80
C PRO A 204 -10.33 -3.63 -28.11
N ASP A 205 -10.92 -4.60 -28.81
CA ASP A 205 -11.74 -4.33 -29.99
C ASP A 205 -13.05 -3.63 -29.60
N LYS A 206 -13.57 -3.91 -28.38
CA LYS A 206 -14.74 -3.25 -27.79
C LYS A 206 -14.50 -2.92 -26.32
N SER A 207 -15.05 -1.80 -25.85
CA SER A 207 -14.94 -1.40 -24.42
C SER A 207 -15.58 -2.40 -23.45
N THR A 208 -16.47 -3.27 -23.93
CA THR A 208 -17.14 -4.31 -23.15
C THR A 208 -16.25 -5.49 -22.77
N ASP A 209 -15.07 -5.60 -23.39
CA ASP A 209 -14.20 -6.77 -23.22
C ASP A 209 -13.26 -6.63 -22.01
N LEU A 210 -13.20 -5.43 -21.42
CA LEU A 210 -12.39 -5.12 -20.24
C LEU A 210 -13.27 -4.69 -19.06
N ILE A 211 -12.86 -5.09 -17.86
CA ILE A 211 -13.40 -4.54 -16.63
C ILE A 211 -13.00 -3.06 -16.52
N LEU A 212 -13.95 -2.18 -16.25
CA LEU A 212 -13.69 -0.76 -16.02
C LEU A 212 -13.32 -0.46 -14.56
N GLN A 213 -12.66 0.67 -14.33
CA GLN A 213 -12.17 1.10 -13.02
C GLN A 213 -13.22 1.05 -11.90
N HIS A 214 -14.47 1.43 -12.17
CA HIS A 214 -15.56 1.48 -11.19
C HIS A 214 -16.72 0.53 -11.57
N GLN A 215 -16.40 -0.59 -12.23
CA GLN A 215 -17.40 -1.57 -12.62
C GLN A 215 -17.67 -2.57 -11.49
N TYR A 216 -18.93 -2.62 -11.05
CA TYR A 216 -19.43 -3.59 -10.07
C TYR A 216 -20.80 -4.13 -10.53
N PRO A 217 -21.15 -5.39 -10.18
CA PRO A 217 -20.32 -6.35 -9.43
C PRO A 217 -19.17 -6.92 -10.30
N VAL A 218 -18.09 -7.36 -9.66
CA VAL A 218 -16.91 -7.93 -10.34
C VAL A 218 -16.31 -9.09 -9.55
N TYR A 219 -15.86 -10.13 -10.26
CA TYR A 219 -15.18 -11.25 -9.62
C TYR A 219 -13.76 -10.86 -9.21
N TYR A 220 -13.39 -11.14 -7.97
CA TYR A 220 -12.02 -11.11 -7.48
C TYR A 220 -11.49 -12.53 -7.27
N PHE A 221 -10.28 -12.79 -7.74
CA PHE A 221 -9.55 -14.02 -7.47
C PHE A 221 -8.59 -13.84 -6.29
N PHE A 222 -8.61 -14.80 -5.36
CA PHE A 222 -7.78 -14.84 -4.16
C PHE A 222 -6.96 -16.14 -4.11
N TYR A 223 -5.69 -16.00 -3.76
CA TYR A 223 -4.69 -17.09 -3.67
C TYR A 223 -3.95 -17.11 -2.31
N GLY A 224 -4.25 -16.13 -1.45
CA GLY A 224 -3.66 -15.93 -0.12
C GLY A 224 -4.69 -16.10 1.00
N THR A 225 -4.54 -15.29 2.05
CA THR A 225 -5.41 -15.34 3.24
C THR A 225 -6.86 -14.94 2.95
N LEU A 226 -7.11 -14.08 1.96
CA LEU A 226 -8.47 -13.73 1.51
C LEU A 226 -9.24 -14.92 0.90
N ALA A 227 -8.57 -16.03 0.61
CA ALA A 227 -9.24 -17.27 0.22
C ALA A 227 -9.92 -18.00 1.38
N GLU A 228 -9.69 -17.57 2.62
CA GLU A 228 -10.34 -18.11 3.82
C GLU A 228 -11.63 -17.33 4.13
N PRO A 229 -12.81 -17.99 4.14
CA PRO A 229 -14.09 -17.30 4.33
C PRO A 229 -14.17 -16.46 5.62
N GLU A 230 -13.54 -16.93 6.69
CA GLU A 230 -13.52 -16.25 8.00
C GLU A 230 -12.71 -14.96 7.96
N ILE A 231 -11.56 -14.98 7.27
CA ILE A 231 -10.74 -13.78 7.06
C ILE A 231 -11.50 -12.80 6.18
N LEU A 232 -12.07 -13.28 5.07
CA LEU A 232 -12.83 -12.45 4.14
C LEU A 232 -14.06 -11.80 4.82
N ALA A 233 -14.81 -12.55 5.63
CA ALA A 233 -15.96 -12.04 6.39
C ALA A 233 -15.54 -10.90 7.33
N ARG A 234 -14.42 -11.07 8.03
CA ARG A 234 -13.87 -10.06 8.94
C ARG A 234 -13.40 -8.81 8.20
N VAL A 235 -12.68 -8.98 7.08
CA VAL A 235 -12.18 -7.85 6.26
C VAL A 235 -13.33 -7.05 5.66
N LEU A 236 -14.37 -7.74 5.17
CA LEU A 236 -15.55 -7.10 4.59
C LEU A 236 -16.59 -6.64 5.62
N GLU A 237 -16.35 -6.93 6.91
CA GLU A 237 -17.24 -6.62 8.03
C GLU A 237 -18.67 -7.19 7.85
N LEU A 238 -18.78 -8.41 7.31
CA LEU A 238 -20.06 -9.06 6.98
C LEU A 238 -20.82 -9.60 8.20
N GLY A 239 -20.30 -9.40 9.42
CA GLY A 239 -20.89 -9.94 10.66
C GLY A 239 -20.92 -11.48 10.65
N GLU A 240 -22.10 -12.07 10.91
CA GLU A 240 -22.30 -13.52 10.92
C GLU A 240 -22.44 -14.14 9.51
N GLN A 241 -22.48 -13.33 8.45
CA GLN A 241 -22.64 -13.83 7.09
C GLN A 241 -21.31 -14.41 6.57
N VAL A 242 -21.31 -15.72 6.30
CA VAL A 242 -20.15 -16.41 5.72
C VAL A 242 -20.12 -16.17 4.20
N PRO A 243 -19.06 -15.55 3.66
CA PRO A 243 -18.95 -15.31 2.22
C PRO A 243 -18.78 -16.62 1.45
N VAL A 244 -19.52 -16.76 0.35
CA VAL A 244 -19.44 -17.95 -0.50
C VAL A 244 -18.33 -17.76 -1.53
N LEU A 245 -17.21 -18.44 -1.30
CA LEU A 245 -16.09 -18.52 -2.23
C LEU A 245 -16.31 -19.66 -3.22
N GLN A 246 -16.06 -19.42 -4.50
CA GLN A 246 -16.11 -20.43 -5.56
C GLN A 246 -14.70 -20.86 -5.96
N LYS A 247 -14.42 -22.17 -6.02
CA LYS A 247 -13.10 -22.65 -6.47
C LYS A 247 -12.79 -22.14 -7.87
N ALA A 248 -11.59 -21.61 -8.05
CA ALA A 248 -11.16 -21.02 -9.31
C ALA A 248 -9.65 -21.17 -9.52
N TYR A 249 -9.18 -20.84 -10.71
CA TYR A 249 -7.76 -20.69 -10.98
C TYR A 249 -7.51 -19.58 -12.01
N VAL A 250 -6.27 -19.08 -12.04
CA VAL A 250 -5.78 -18.14 -13.07
C VAL A 250 -4.58 -18.75 -13.79
N LYS A 251 -4.25 -18.21 -14.96
CA LYS A 251 -3.09 -18.62 -15.78
C LYS A 251 -2.14 -17.45 -16.03
N GLY A 252 -0.91 -17.75 -16.43
CA GLY A 252 0.11 -16.75 -16.76
C GLY A 252 0.71 -16.07 -15.53
N ALA A 253 0.64 -16.75 -14.39
CA ALA A 253 1.10 -16.24 -13.11
C ALA A 253 1.74 -17.34 -12.28
N GLU A 254 2.61 -16.95 -11.36
CA GLU A 254 3.23 -17.84 -10.38
C GLU A 254 3.16 -17.22 -8.98
N ILE A 255 3.14 -18.07 -7.96
CA ILE A 255 3.23 -17.62 -6.57
C ILE A 255 4.70 -17.64 -6.16
N LYS A 256 5.21 -16.49 -5.71
CA LYS A 256 6.48 -16.36 -5.00
C LYS A 256 6.24 -16.14 -3.52
N MET A 257 7.19 -16.60 -2.71
CA MET A 257 7.20 -16.30 -1.28
C MET A 257 8.07 -15.06 -1.05
N VAL A 258 7.48 -14.00 -0.51
CA VAL A 258 8.19 -12.81 -0.05
C VAL A 258 8.14 -12.84 1.48
N GLY A 259 9.19 -13.41 2.08
CA GLY A 259 9.18 -13.78 3.50
C GLY A 259 8.09 -14.80 3.80
N ARG A 260 7.12 -14.43 4.65
CA ARG A 260 5.96 -15.28 5.00
C ARG A 260 4.74 -15.09 4.10
N TYR A 261 4.78 -14.14 3.17
CA TYR A 261 3.63 -13.75 2.35
C TYR A 261 3.70 -14.34 0.96
N LYS A 262 2.54 -14.69 0.39
CA LYS A 262 2.41 -15.15 -0.98
C LYS A 262 2.21 -13.95 -1.89
N ALA A 263 3.11 -13.78 -2.85
CA ALA A 263 3.03 -12.76 -3.89
C ALA A 263 2.69 -13.43 -5.22
N LEU A 264 1.58 -13.04 -5.84
CA LEU A 264 1.30 -13.42 -7.22
C LEU A 264 2.12 -12.51 -8.15
N VAL A 265 2.89 -13.11 -9.05
CA VAL A 265 3.70 -12.39 -10.03
C VAL A 265 3.42 -12.93 -11.44
N ASP A 266 3.67 -12.13 -12.46
CA ASP A 266 3.53 -12.57 -13.85
C ASP A 266 4.51 -13.70 -14.17
N SER A 267 4.06 -14.69 -14.93
CA SER A 267 4.88 -15.81 -15.39
C SER A 267 4.87 -15.90 -16.91
N ASP A 268 6.04 -16.19 -17.49
CA ASP A 268 6.26 -16.33 -18.94
C ASP A 268 5.71 -17.64 -19.50
N VAL A 269 5.39 -18.57 -18.60
CA VAL A 269 4.78 -19.86 -18.93
C VAL A 269 3.28 -19.73 -18.64
N GLU A 270 2.43 -20.51 -19.31
CA GLU A 270 1.01 -20.66 -18.93
C GLU A 270 0.85 -21.43 -17.60
N ALA A 271 1.63 -21.06 -16.59
CA ALA A 271 1.56 -21.57 -15.24
C ALA A 271 0.18 -21.26 -14.65
N ARG A 272 -0.36 -22.25 -13.92
CA ARG A 272 -1.67 -22.20 -13.29
C ARG A 272 -1.51 -21.93 -11.80
N VAL A 273 -2.30 -21.02 -11.26
CA VAL A 273 -2.42 -20.77 -9.83
C VAL A 273 -3.84 -21.06 -9.39
N ASP A 274 -4.00 -22.05 -8.51
CA ASP A 274 -5.27 -22.39 -7.89
C ASP A 274 -5.62 -21.45 -6.74
N GLY A 275 -6.91 -21.18 -6.58
CA GLY A 275 -7.43 -20.28 -5.56
C GLY A 275 -8.95 -20.26 -5.55
N TRP A 276 -9.50 -19.11 -5.22
CA TRP A 276 -10.93 -18.92 -5.05
C TRP A 276 -11.39 -17.60 -5.65
N ALA A 277 -12.61 -17.59 -6.18
CA ALA A 277 -13.27 -16.42 -6.70
C ALA A 277 -14.38 -15.97 -5.75
N PHE A 278 -14.50 -14.66 -5.57
CA PHE A 278 -15.56 -14.03 -4.81
C PHE A 278 -16.15 -12.88 -5.61
N LEU A 279 -17.47 -12.71 -5.58
CA LEU A 279 -18.14 -11.62 -6.29
C LEU A 279 -18.17 -10.38 -5.38
N VAL A 280 -17.38 -9.36 -5.72
CA VAL A 280 -17.37 -8.09 -5.03
C VAL A 280 -18.50 -7.23 -5.59
N GLU A 281 -19.43 -6.83 -4.73
CA GLU A 281 -20.69 -6.19 -5.13
C GLU A 281 -20.61 -4.67 -5.18
N SER A 282 -19.64 -4.06 -4.49
CA SER A 282 -19.52 -2.62 -4.35
C SER A 282 -18.09 -2.12 -4.25
N GLU A 283 -17.91 -0.83 -4.52
CA GLU A 283 -16.65 -0.10 -4.34
C GLU A 283 -16.18 -0.10 -2.88
N GLU A 284 -17.11 -0.08 -1.92
CA GLU A 284 -16.78 -0.13 -0.49
C GLU A 284 -16.15 -1.46 -0.09
N GLN A 285 -16.70 -2.60 -0.57
CA GLN A 285 -16.11 -3.91 -0.34
C GLN A 285 -14.70 -3.98 -0.97
N GLU A 286 -14.56 -3.48 -2.20
CA GLU A 286 -13.26 -3.45 -2.86
C GLU A 286 -12.24 -2.61 -2.10
N LEU A 287 -12.65 -1.44 -1.58
CA LEU A 287 -11.78 -0.58 -0.78
C LEU A 287 -11.24 -1.32 0.45
N LYS A 288 -12.10 -2.05 1.18
CA LYS A 288 -11.69 -2.86 2.34
C LYS A 288 -10.66 -3.93 1.94
N LEU A 289 -10.86 -4.61 0.82
CA LEU A 289 -9.90 -5.60 0.29
C LEU A 289 -8.56 -4.96 -0.08
N ARG A 290 -8.59 -3.80 -0.75
CA ARG A 290 -7.37 -3.07 -1.13
C ARG A 290 -6.59 -2.58 0.09
N VAL A 291 -7.26 -2.11 1.13
CA VAL A 291 -6.62 -1.73 2.40
C VAL A 291 -5.96 -2.95 3.05
N TYR A 292 -6.63 -4.10 3.06
CA TYR A 292 -6.08 -5.33 3.64
C TYR A 292 -4.81 -5.81 2.93
N GLU A 293 -4.79 -5.81 1.60
CA GLU A 293 -3.62 -6.25 0.82
C GLU A 293 -2.46 -5.26 0.89
N THR A 294 -2.76 -3.97 1.13
CA THR A 294 -1.78 -2.88 1.25
C THR A 294 -1.10 -2.48 -0.06
N ARG A 295 -0.26 -1.43 -0.01
CA ARG A 295 0.49 -0.89 -1.15
C ARG A 295 1.46 -1.88 -1.82
N MET A 296 1.72 -3.02 -1.18
CA MET A 296 2.60 -4.07 -1.72
C MET A 296 1.98 -4.80 -2.92
N TYR A 297 0.69 -4.56 -3.16
CA TYR A 297 -0.03 -5.17 -4.26
C TYR A 297 -0.70 -4.11 -5.12
N GLU A 298 -0.99 -4.49 -6.35
CA GLU A 298 -1.84 -3.74 -7.26
C GLU A 298 -2.98 -4.62 -7.76
N VAL A 299 -4.12 -3.99 -8.03
CA VAL A 299 -5.29 -4.62 -8.62
C VAL A 299 -5.12 -4.67 -10.14
N VAL A 300 -5.18 -5.87 -10.69
CA VAL A 300 -5.01 -6.11 -12.13
C VAL A 300 -6.14 -6.97 -12.69
N ARG A 301 -6.39 -6.84 -13.99
CA ARG A 301 -7.35 -7.72 -14.68
C ARG A 301 -6.79 -9.12 -14.83
N CYS A 302 -7.66 -10.11 -14.81
CA CYS A 302 -7.32 -11.50 -15.11
C CYS A 302 -8.52 -12.26 -15.67
N ASP A 303 -8.23 -13.40 -16.29
CA ASP A 303 -9.24 -14.39 -16.65
C ASP A 303 -9.35 -15.42 -15.53
N VAL A 304 -10.49 -15.43 -14.85
CA VAL A 304 -10.76 -16.32 -13.71
C VAL A 304 -11.50 -17.55 -14.24
N TRP A 305 -10.87 -18.71 -14.10
CA TRP A 305 -11.43 -19.99 -14.53
C TRP A 305 -12.15 -20.63 -13.35
N LEU A 306 -13.47 -20.53 -13.35
CA LEU A 306 -14.31 -21.11 -12.30
C LEU A 306 -14.35 -22.63 -12.45
N VAL A 307 -14.08 -23.36 -11.37
CA VAL A 307 -14.08 -24.83 -11.37
C VAL A 307 -15.53 -25.34 -11.41
N GLY A 308 -15.82 -26.31 -12.29
CA GLY A 308 -17.15 -26.87 -12.50
C GLY A 308 -17.80 -26.30 -13.77
N GLU A 309 -19.08 -25.93 -13.68
CA GLU A 309 -19.85 -25.39 -14.82
C GLU A 309 -19.67 -23.87 -15.04
N GLY A 310 -18.84 -23.20 -14.23
CA GLY A 310 -18.75 -21.73 -14.19
C GLY A 310 -18.03 -21.06 -15.37
N GLY A 311 -17.32 -21.80 -16.21
CA GLY A 311 -16.61 -21.25 -17.37
C GLY A 311 -15.50 -20.25 -17.00
N VAL A 312 -15.15 -19.39 -17.96
CA VAL A 312 -14.16 -18.31 -17.78
C VAL A 312 -14.89 -16.99 -17.64
N VAL A 313 -14.56 -16.23 -16.59
CA VAL A 313 -15.09 -14.90 -16.35
C VAL A 313 -13.96 -13.88 -16.29
N LYS A 314 -14.24 -12.66 -16.74
CA LYS A 314 -13.32 -11.53 -16.50
C LYS A 314 -13.38 -11.19 -15.01
N GLY A 315 -12.22 -11.08 -14.39
CA GLY A 315 -12.10 -10.72 -12.99
C GLY A 315 -10.90 -9.83 -12.71
N LEU A 316 -10.72 -9.54 -11.43
CA LEU A 316 -9.60 -8.81 -10.87
C LEU A 316 -8.84 -9.71 -9.90
N THR A 317 -7.57 -9.41 -9.67
CA THR A 317 -6.76 -10.04 -8.63
C THR A 317 -5.75 -9.04 -8.09
N PHE A 318 -5.17 -9.36 -6.94
CA PHE A 318 -4.02 -8.64 -6.40
C PHE A 318 -2.75 -9.31 -6.92
N ARG A 319 -1.86 -8.59 -7.62
CA ARG A 319 -0.49 -9.06 -7.87
C ARG A 319 0.48 -8.18 -7.10
N ALA A 320 1.69 -8.67 -6.84
CA ALA A 320 2.71 -7.83 -6.22
C ALA A 320 2.94 -6.59 -7.08
N ALA A 321 3.00 -5.41 -6.45
CA ALA A 321 3.44 -4.19 -7.08
C ALA A 321 4.97 -4.23 -7.12
N ILE A 322 5.52 -4.56 -8.28
CA ILE A 322 6.95 -4.77 -8.52
C ILE A 322 7.50 -3.67 -9.42
#